data_AF-A0A7X0X6H0-F1
#
_entry.id   AF-A0A7X0X6H0-F1
#
_cell.length_a   1.000
_cell.length_b   1.000
_cell.length_c   1.000
_cell.angle_alpha   90.00
_cell.angle_beta   90.00
_cell.angle_gamma   90.00
#
_symmetry.space_group_name_H-M   'P 1'
#
loop_
_entity.id
_entity.type
_entity.pdbx_description
1 polymer ?
#
loop_
_entity_poly.entity_id
_entity_poly.type
_entity_poly.pdbx_seq_one_letter_code
_entity_poly.pdbx_strand_id
1 'polypeptide(L)'
;MYQSTYQRGMEMATGSRSGELLYQAKQLRERLDKGDLSDKERSNLVMAERELIQQAQKIDLKKAVKKGATKIEDILDEEMDRVQKNYPTVQEDLQAVQVTLKDAFESATGDAVFTWLQTTRTEAIQASREVLEASW
;
A
#
# COMPACT_ATOMS: atom_id res chain seq x y z
N MET A 1 -34.34 22.01 2.86
CA MET A 1 -34.03 22.36 1.45
C MET A 1 -32.57 22.80 1.20
N TYR A 2 -31.78 23.21 2.21
CA TYR A 2 -30.41 23.75 2.01
C TYR A 2 -29.25 22.73 2.02
N GLN A 3 -29.42 21.52 2.56
CA GLN A 3 -28.34 20.50 2.56
C GLN A 3 -28.01 19.97 1.15
N SER A 4 -29.02 19.94 0.26
CA SER A 4 -28.88 19.38 -1.09
C SER A 4 -28.01 20.23 -2.04
N THR A 5 -27.94 21.55 -1.83
CA THR A 5 -27.19 22.45 -2.72
C THR A 5 -25.71 22.51 -2.35
N TYR A 6 -25.37 22.36 -1.06
CA TYR A 6 -23.99 22.36 -0.59
C TYR A 6 -23.25 21.06 -0.95
N GLN A 7 -23.90 19.90 -0.78
CA GLN A 7 -23.37 18.62 -1.27
C GLN A 7 -23.20 18.59 -2.78
N ARG A 8 -24.19 19.12 -3.52
CA ARG A 8 -24.12 19.30 -4.98
C ARG A 8 -22.95 20.20 -5.40
N GLY A 9 -22.70 21.28 -4.65
CA GLY A 9 -21.56 22.16 -4.85
C GLY A 9 -20.22 21.48 -4.63
N MET A 10 -20.07 20.66 -3.58
CA MET A 10 -18.84 19.93 -3.32
C MET A 10 -18.57 18.79 -4.31
N GLU A 11 -19.59 18.02 -4.69
CA GLU A 11 -19.44 16.91 -5.64
C GLU A 11 -19.11 17.40 -7.06
N MET A 12 -19.69 18.53 -7.48
CA MET A 12 -19.33 19.19 -8.74
C MET A 12 -17.98 19.93 -8.66
N ALA A 13 -17.67 20.62 -7.55
CA ALA A 13 -16.41 21.34 -7.39
C ALA A 13 -15.19 20.42 -7.29
N THR A 14 -15.37 19.16 -6.89
CA THR A 14 -14.30 18.15 -6.89
C THR A 14 -14.11 17.45 -8.24
N GLY A 15 -14.96 17.72 -9.25
CA GLY A 15 -14.86 17.14 -10.59
C GLY A 15 -14.86 15.60 -10.59
N SER A 16 -15.42 14.98 -9.55
CA SER A 16 -15.31 13.54 -9.35
C SER A 16 -16.40 12.83 -10.14
N ARG A 17 -15.99 12.10 -11.19
CA ARG A 17 -16.88 11.35 -12.06
C ARG A 17 -17.79 10.35 -11.32
N SER A 18 -17.42 9.87 -10.12
CA SER A 18 -18.31 9.06 -9.27
C SER A 18 -19.44 9.88 -8.65
N GLY A 19 -19.19 11.11 -8.20
CA GLY A 19 -20.20 12.02 -7.67
C GLY A 19 -21.26 12.41 -8.71
N GLU A 20 -20.84 12.66 -9.96
CA GLU A 20 -21.77 12.94 -11.06
C GLU A 20 -22.72 11.76 -11.34
N LEU A 21 -22.21 10.53 -11.29
CA LEU A 21 -23.00 9.31 -11.50
C LEU A 21 -23.99 9.08 -10.34
N LEU A 22 -23.57 9.32 -9.09
CA LEU A 22 -24.46 9.23 -7.92
C LEU A 22 -25.56 10.28 -7.96
N TYR A 23 -25.26 11.50 -8.42
CA TYR A 23 -26.26 12.53 -8.63
C TYR A 23 -27.29 12.11 -9.68
N GLN A 24 -26.85 11.56 -10.82
CA GLN A 24 -27.76 11.05 -11.84
C GLN A 24 -28.62 9.90 -11.33
N ALA A 25 -28.06 8.98 -10.55
CA ALA A 25 -28.83 7.92 -9.90
C ALA A 25 -29.90 8.48 -8.96
N LYS A 26 -29.57 9.50 -8.16
CA LYS A 26 -30.53 10.18 -7.29
C LYS A 26 -31.67 10.84 -8.07
N GLN A 27 -31.38 11.46 -9.22
CA GLN A 27 -32.42 12.01 -10.09
C GLN A 27 -33.34 10.92 -10.67
N LEU A 28 -32.80 9.75 -11.04
CA LEU A 28 -33.62 8.61 -11.46
C LEU A 28 -34.50 8.10 -10.32
N ARG A 29 -33.98 8.06 -9.09
CA ARG A 29 -34.74 7.67 -7.90
C ARG A 29 -35.90 8.62 -7.62
N GLU A 30 -35.67 9.92 -7.69
CA GLU A 30 -36.72 10.93 -7.53
C GLU A 30 -37.81 10.83 -8.61
N ARG A 31 -37.47 10.36 -9.83
CA ARG A 31 -38.44 10.08 -10.90
C ARG A 31 -39.24 8.80 -10.63
N LEU A 32 -38.60 7.77 -10.09
CA LEU A 32 -39.26 6.52 -9.64
C LEU A 32 -40.27 6.77 -8.53
N ASP A 33 -40.00 7.71 -7.64
CA ASP A 33 -40.84 8.02 -6.48
C ASP A 33 -42.05 8.92 -6.83
N LYS A 34 -42.01 9.65 -7.96
CA LYS A 34 -43.05 10.64 -8.35
C LYS A 34 -43.91 10.24 -9.55
N GLY A 35 -43.52 9.21 -10.30
CA GLY A 35 -44.12 8.89 -11.60
C GLY A 35 -45.21 7.82 -11.53
N ASP A 36 -46.35 8.11 -12.18
CA ASP A 36 -47.29 7.09 -12.65
C ASP A 36 -46.63 6.39 -13.85
N LEU A 37 -45.84 5.35 -13.56
CA LEU A 37 -44.97 4.67 -14.50
C LEU A 37 -45.55 3.29 -14.79
N SER A 38 -45.48 2.85 -16.06
CA SER A 38 -45.73 1.45 -16.37
C SER A 38 -44.66 0.56 -15.73
N ASP A 39 -45.00 -0.71 -15.49
CA ASP A 39 -44.07 -1.68 -14.89
C ASP A 39 -42.74 -1.78 -15.67
N LYS A 40 -42.81 -1.65 -17.00
CA LYS A 40 -41.63 -1.69 -17.88
C LYS A 40 -40.74 -0.46 -17.69
N GLU A 41 -41.32 0.74 -17.60
CA GLU A 41 -40.57 1.98 -17.38
C GLU A 41 -39.95 2.01 -15.98
N ARG A 42 -40.71 1.56 -14.97
CA ARG A 42 -40.22 1.40 -13.61
C ARG A 42 -39.03 0.44 -13.56
N SER A 43 -39.13 -0.73 -14.20
CA SER A 43 -38.03 -1.70 -14.26
C SER A 43 -36.77 -1.12 -14.93
N ASN A 44 -36.94 -0.43 -16.06
CA ASN A 44 -35.82 0.18 -16.79
C ASN A 44 -35.13 1.28 -15.98
N LEU A 45 -35.90 2.12 -15.29
CA LEU A 45 -35.36 3.19 -14.44
C LEU A 45 -34.63 2.63 -13.22
N VAL A 46 -35.14 1.55 -12.59
CA VAL A 46 -34.44 0.85 -11.50
C VAL A 46 -33.13 0.23 -11.97
N MET A 47 -33.11 -0.36 -13.16
CA MET A 47 -31.88 -0.91 -13.75
C MET A 47 -30.85 0.19 -14.01
N ALA A 48 -31.27 1.31 -14.62
CA ALA A 48 -30.40 2.45 -14.89
C ALA A 48 -29.87 3.09 -13.59
N GLU A 49 -30.68 3.22 -12.55
CA GLU A 49 -30.24 3.69 -11.23
C GLU A 49 -29.13 2.79 -10.66
N ARG A 50 -29.35 1.46 -10.67
CA ARG A 50 -28.37 0.49 -10.17
C ARG A 50 -27.07 0.53 -10.95
N GLU A 51 -27.15 0.65 -12.26
CA GLU A 51 -25.95 0.69 -13.12
C GLU A 51 -25.09 1.92 -12.80
N LEU A 52 -25.71 3.10 -12.66
CA LEU A 52 -25.00 4.33 -12.30
C LEU A 52 -24.32 4.22 -10.93
N ILE A 53 -24.99 3.61 -9.93
CA ILE A 53 -24.41 3.36 -8.61
C ILE A 53 -23.21 2.41 -8.71
N GLN A 54 -23.32 1.31 -9.46
CA GLN A 54 -22.22 0.37 -9.64
C GLN A 54 -21.02 1.00 -10.34
N GLN A 55 -21.26 1.85 -11.34
CA GLN A 55 -20.19 2.58 -12.03
C GLN A 55 -19.48 3.56 -11.08
N ALA A 56 -20.21 4.28 -10.23
CA ALA A 56 -19.64 5.16 -9.22
C ALA A 56 -18.77 4.38 -8.22
N GLN A 57 -19.30 3.27 -7.67
CA GLN A 57 -18.57 2.41 -6.73
C GLN A 57 -17.27 1.86 -7.35
N LYS A 58 -17.30 1.46 -8.61
CA LYS A 58 -16.11 0.97 -9.32
C LYS A 58 -15.02 2.04 -9.44
N ILE A 59 -15.39 3.29 -9.68
CA ILE A 59 -14.45 4.42 -9.76
C ILE A 59 -13.80 4.67 -8.39
N ASP A 60 -14.61 4.71 -7.33
CA ASP A 60 -14.11 4.97 -5.98
C ASP A 60 -13.21 3.84 -5.47
N LEU A 61 -13.58 2.58 -5.74
CA LEU A 61 -12.74 1.41 -5.42
C LEU A 61 -11.39 1.48 -6.13
N LYS A 62 -11.36 1.81 -7.42
CA LYS A 62 -10.08 1.97 -8.15
C LYS A 62 -9.21 3.06 -7.55
N LYS A 63 -9.80 4.19 -7.15
CA LYS A 63 -9.07 5.29 -6.50
C LYS A 63 -8.52 4.87 -5.14
N ALA A 64 -9.31 4.16 -4.35
CA ALA A 64 -8.90 3.65 -3.05
C ALA A 64 -7.76 2.62 -3.16
N VAL A 65 -7.86 1.67 -4.10
CA VAL A 65 -6.81 0.69 -4.38
C VAL A 65 -5.52 1.38 -4.81
N LYS A 66 -5.59 2.35 -5.73
CA LYS A 66 -4.40 3.11 -6.16
C LYS A 66 -3.74 3.83 -4.99
N LYS A 67 -4.52 4.48 -4.13
CA LYS A 67 -4.00 5.16 -2.93
C LYS A 67 -3.40 4.19 -1.91
N GLY A 68 -3.97 2.99 -1.78
CA GLY A 68 -3.43 1.92 -0.95
C GLY A 68 -2.08 1.42 -1.47
N ALA A 69 -1.99 1.18 -2.79
CA ALA A 69 -0.77 0.74 -3.45
C ALA A 69 0.37 1.77 -3.27
N THR A 70 0.10 3.06 -3.54
CA THR A 70 1.12 4.10 -3.37
C THR A 70 1.59 4.19 -1.92
N LYS A 71 0.69 4.03 -0.94
CA LYS A 71 1.08 4.04 0.48
C LYS A 71 2.00 2.86 0.84
N ILE A 72 1.78 1.69 0.22
CA ILE A 72 2.64 0.52 0.43
C ILE A 72 4.01 0.76 -0.19
N GLU A 73 4.06 1.32 -1.40
CA GLU A 73 5.31 1.72 -2.07
C GLU A 73 6.10 2.73 -1.23
N ASP A 74 5.45 3.80 -0.75
CA ASP A 74 6.09 4.81 0.10
C ASP A 74 6.70 4.22 1.38
N ILE A 75 5.98 3.30 2.05
CA ILE A 75 6.47 2.62 3.25
C ILE A 75 7.65 1.70 2.92
N LEU A 76 7.60 0.99 1.79
CA LEU A 76 8.67 0.11 1.36
C LEU A 76 9.95 0.90 1.07
N ASP A 77 9.82 2.04 0.38
CA ASP A 77 10.95 2.92 0.08
C ASP A 77 11.57 3.49 1.36
N GLU A 78 10.76 3.93 2.33
CA GLU A 78 11.26 4.41 3.63
C GLU A 78 12.01 3.32 4.42
N GLU A 79 11.48 2.10 4.46
CA GLU A 79 12.14 0.98 5.13
C GLU A 79 13.42 0.54 4.39
N MET A 80 13.41 0.54 3.05
CA MET A 80 14.61 0.27 2.25
C MET A 80 15.71 1.30 2.51
N ASP A 81 15.37 2.59 2.54
CA ASP A 81 16.31 3.66 2.88
C ASP A 81 16.89 3.50 4.29
N ARG A 82 16.05 3.10 5.25
CA ARG A 82 16.49 2.85 6.63
C ARG A 82 17.48 1.69 6.71
N VAL A 83 17.17 0.59 6.01
CA VAL A 83 18.05 -0.58 5.94
C VAL A 83 19.37 -0.21 5.26
N GLN A 84 19.34 0.51 4.14
CA GLN A 84 20.55 0.94 3.43
C GLN A 84 21.43 1.87 4.27
N LYS A 85 20.85 2.78 5.06
CA LYS A 85 21.62 3.67 5.95
C LYS A 85 22.26 2.92 7.13
N ASN A 86 21.57 1.92 7.67
CA ASN A 86 22.04 1.18 8.84
C ASN A 86 22.97 0.01 8.50
N TYR A 87 22.96 -0.47 7.25
CA TYR A 87 23.79 -1.61 6.86
C TYR A 87 25.31 -1.34 6.98
N PRO A 88 25.84 -0.17 6.55
CA PRO A 88 27.26 0.15 6.72
C PRO A 88 27.66 0.27 8.20
N THR A 89 26.84 0.93 9.02
CA THR A 89 27.14 1.11 10.46
C THR A 89 27.16 -0.22 11.20
N VAL A 90 26.27 -1.15 10.87
CA VAL A 90 26.29 -2.51 11.45
C VAL A 90 27.55 -3.29 11.03
N GLN A 91 28.11 -3.06 9.84
CA GLN A 91 29.37 -3.68 9.44
C GLN A 91 30.57 -3.07 10.19
N GLU A 92 30.60 -1.74 10.32
CA GLU A 92 31.64 -1.02 11.07
C GLU A 92 31.63 -1.39 12.56
N ASP A 93 30.46 -1.40 13.20
CA ASP A 93 30.29 -1.79 14.60
C ASP A 93 30.73 -3.23 14.84
N LEU A 94 30.37 -4.15 13.95
CA LEU A 94 30.82 -5.53 14.06
C LEU A 94 32.32 -5.65 13.91
N GLN A 95 32.94 -4.93 12.98
CA GLN A 95 34.38 -4.94 12.80
C GLN A 95 35.09 -4.39 14.05
N ALA A 96 34.57 -3.32 14.64
CA ALA A 96 35.08 -2.78 15.90
C ALA A 96 34.98 -3.79 17.06
N VAL A 97 33.85 -4.49 17.19
CA VAL A 97 33.67 -5.55 18.19
C VAL A 97 34.63 -6.72 17.94
N GLN A 98 34.81 -7.15 16.69
CA GLN A 98 35.72 -8.25 16.35
C GLN A 98 37.19 -7.90 16.62
N VAL A 99 37.62 -6.67 16.35
CA VAL A 99 38.96 -6.18 16.71
C VAL A 99 39.13 -6.16 18.24
N THR A 100 38.14 -5.63 18.97
CA THR A 100 38.17 -5.62 20.44
C THR A 100 38.22 -7.04 21.02
N LEU A 101 37.47 -7.98 20.44
CA LEU A 101 37.48 -9.39 20.85
C LEU A 101 38.86 -10.01 20.61
N LYS A 102 39.47 -9.73 19.45
CA LYS A 102 40.80 -10.22 19.09
C LYS A 102 41.86 -9.67 20.06
N ASP A 103 41.82 -8.38 20.37
CA ASP A 103 42.77 -7.75 21.29
C ASP A 103 42.60 -8.22 22.74
N ALA A 104 41.38 -8.63 23.14
CA ALA A 104 41.11 -9.22 24.45
C ALA A 104 41.69 -10.64 24.61
N PHE A 105 41.97 -11.35 23.51
CA PHE A 105 42.67 -12.62 23.51
C PHE A 105 44.14 -12.40 23.12
N GLU A 106 45.04 -12.31 24.10
CA GLU A 106 46.48 -12.24 23.83
C GLU A 106 46.93 -13.46 22.98
N SER A 107 47.30 -13.23 21.71
CA SER A 107 47.90 -14.17 20.74
C SER A 107 46.97 -15.02 19.85
N ALA A 108 47.51 -16.11 19.26
CA ALA A 108 46.97 -16.97 18.21
C ALA A 108 45.55 -17.50 18.45
N THR A 109 45.09 -17.53 19.71
CA THR A 109 43.70 -17.85 20.07
C THR A 109 42.73 -16.77 19.59
N GLY A 110 43.10 -15.49 19.65
CA GLY A 110 42.31 -14.39 19.11
C GLY A 110 42.19 -14.44 17.59
N ASP A 111 43.27 -14.79 16.88
CA ASP A 111 43.25 -14.97 15.42
C ASP A 111 42.39 -16.17 14.98
N ALA A 112 42.46 -17.28 15.69
CA ALA A 112 41.63 -18.45 15.43
C ALA A 112 40.14 -18.16 15.67
N VAL A 113 39.80 -17.45 16.76
CA VAL A 113 38.42 -17.05 17.08
C VAL A 113 37.89 -16.04 16.05
N PHE A 114 38.70 -15.06 15.65
CA PHE A 114 38.33 -14.09 14.63
C PHE A 114 38.05 -14.75 13.28
N THR A 115 38.93 -15.66 12.86
CA THR A 115 38.80 -16.39 11.59
C THR A 115 37.54 -17.24 11.59
N TRP A 116 37.29 -18.00 12.66
CA TRP A 116 36.09 -18.81 12.81
C TRP A 116 34.81 -17.97 12.74
N LEU A 117 34.76 -16.82 13.44
CA LEU A 117 33.61 -15.90 13.39
C LEU A 117 33.35 -15.36 11.99
N GLN A 118 34.39 -15.04 11.21
CA GLN A 118 34.23 -14.59 9.82
C GLN A 118 33.72 -15.71 8.92
N THR A 119 34.25 -16.92 9.04
CA THR A 119 33.84 -18.06 8.21
C THR A 119 32.38 -18.44 8.46
N THR A 120 31.98 -18.62 9.72
CA THR A 120 30.60 -19.00 10.06
C THR A 120 29.58 -17.95 9.63
N ARG A 121 29.94 -16.66 9.72
CA ARG A 121 29.06 -15.58 9.24
C ARG A 121 28.91 -15.59 7.73
N THR A 122 30.00 -15.82 7.00
CA THR A 122 29.98 -15.89 5.53
C THR A 122 29.06 -17.02 5.08
N GLU A 123 29.17 -18.19 5.71
CA GLU A 123 28.29 -19.34 5.46
C GLU A 123 26.82 -19.02 5.78
N ALA A 124 26.54 -18.35 6.90
CA ALA A 124 25.17 -17.98 7.27
C ALA A 124 24.53 -16.97 6.29
N ILE A 125 25.29 -15.98 5.82
CA ILE A 125 24.84 -15.01 4.81
C ILE A 125 24.54 -15.73 3.49
N GLN A 126 25.40 -16.66 3.09
CA GLN A 126 25.24 -17.42 1.86
C GLN A 126 24.01 -18.33 1.90
N ALA A 127 23.80 -19.04 3.00
CA ALA A 127 22.58 -19.83 3.23
C ALA A 127 21.31 -18.96 3.23
N SER A 128 21.36 -17.77 3.84
CA SER A 128 20.22 -16.83 3.81
C SER A 128 19.93 -16.30 2.41
N ARG A 129 20.96 -16.10 1.58
CA ARG A 129 20.80 -15.71 0.16
C ARG A 129 20.15 -16.81 -0.67
N GLU A 130 20.60 -18.06 -0.50
CA GLU A 130 20.02 -19.22 -1.20
C GLU A 130 18.56 -19.42 -0.85
N VAL A 131 18.17 -19.25 0.42
CA VAL A 131 16.77 -19.31 0.86
C VAL A 131 15.95 -18.19 0.24
N LEU A 132 16.47 -16.95 0.21
CA LEU A 132 15.79 -15.83 -0.43
C LEU A 132 15.59 -16.11 -1.93
N GLU A 133 16.63 -16.49 -2.67
CA GLU A 133 16.54 -16.81 -4.10
C GLU A 133 15.58 -17.96 -4.41
N ALA A 134 15.46 -18.96 -3.54
CA ALA A 134 14.50 -20.07 -3.70
C ALA A 134 13.04 -19.68 -3.41
N SER A 135 12.81 -18.53 -2.76
CA SER A 135 11.48 -18.03 -2.39
C SER A 135 10.91 -16.96 -3.34
N TRP A 136 11.67 -16.58 -4.37
CA TRP A 136 11.24 -15.75 -5.50
C TRP A 136 10.98 -16.61 -6.74
#